data_AF-A0A9N9HL48-F1
#
_entry.id   AF-A0A9N9HL48-F1
#
_cell.length_a   1.000
_cell.length_b   1.000
_cell.length_c   1.000
_cell.angle_alpha   90.00
_cell.angle_beta   90.00
_cell.angle_gamma   90.00
#
_symmetry.space_group_name_H-M   'P 1'
#
loop_
_entity.id
_entity.type
_entity.pdbx_description
1 polymer ?
#
loop_
_entity_poly.entity_id
_entity_poly.type
_entity_poly.pdbx_seq_one_letter_code
_entity_poly.pdbx_strand_id
1 'polypeptide(L)'
;MSHAIVIVMAEVKQQRRDTENELSQKVLDEAFTGVAKCLFPSHVYPTQAVVKETFKAYMEEIFPDFMSNISSNNFTNHYHSNWLSQLLQKIKNNRGAVLQSVRSAVWRVFGREKLPPLKSNAAAAAIVSWKESQAVSNCYRMLFEKDNKGTLWVYTIARTAFSAVAVPTLTSAHCAFMLVVCDILLNPRLQNVQCTERRMKRCIEKYLQEFEGDGPSHDTADA
;
A
#
# COMPACT_ATOMS: atom_id res chain seq x y z
N MET A 1 15.55 -57.43 -13.15
CA MET A 1 14.73 -56.20 -13.25
C MET A 1 15.50 -55.19 -14.09
N SER A 2 14.91 -54.72 -15.18
CA SER A 2 15.58 -53.85 -16.16
C SER A 2 15.95 -52.49 -15.56
N HIS A 3 17.16 -52.00 -15.86
CA HIS A 3 17.69 -50.69 -15.42
C HIS A 3 16.70 -49.52 -15.64
N ALA A 4 15.91 -49.57 -16.71
CA ALA A 4 14.86 -48.60 -17.01
C ALA A 4 13.76 -48.50 -15.92
N ILE A 5 13.40 -49.60 -15.27
CA ILE A 5 12.36 -49.61 -14.22
C ILE A 5 12.87 -48.88 -12.96
N VAL A 6 14.16 -48.98 -12.66
CA VAL A 6 14.78 -48.31 -11.51
C VAL A 6 14.81 -46.79 -11.73
N ILE A 7 15.12 -46.33 -12.94
CA ILE A 7 15.13 -44.90 -13.29
C ILE A 7 13.73 -44.30 -13.19
N VAL A 8 12.72 -44.93 -13.80
CA VAL A 8 11.33 -44.45 -13.76
C VAL A 8 10.81 -44.39 -12.32
N MET A 9 11.13 -45.38 -11.49
CA MET A 9 10.76 -45.34 -10.06
C MET A 9 11.47 -44.23 -9.28
N ALA A 10 12.72 -43.90 -9.64
CA ALA A 10 13.44 -42.79 -9.02
C ALA A 10 12.82 -41.44 -9.40
N GLU A 11 12.44 -41.24 -10.66
CA GLU A 11 11.75 -40.04 -11.15
C GLU A 11 10.35 -39.88 -10.55
N VAL A 12 9.56 -40.96 -10.47
CA VAL A 12 8.22 -40.92 -9.84
C VAL A 12 8.32 -40.63 -8.35
N LYS A 13 9.33 -41.18 -7.65
CA LYS A 13 9.58 -40.85 -6.24
C LYS A 13 10.08 -39.42 -6.08
N GLN A 14 10.87 -38.91 -7.02
CA GLN A 14 11.33 -37.54 -7.01
C GLN A 14 10.17 -36.57 -7.22
N GLN A 15 9.35 -36.78 -8.25
CA GLN A 15 8.11 -36.02 -8.46
C GLN A 15 7.17 -36.09 -7.25
N ARG A 16 7.01 -37.26 -6.63
CA ARG A 16 6.15 -37.40 -5.44
C ARG A 16 6.72 -36.62 -4.24
N ARG A 17 8.04 -36.65 -4.02
CA ARG A 17 8.72 -35.83 -2.99
C ARG A 17 8.67 -34.33 -3.30
N ASP A 18 8.78 -33.95 -4.57
CA ASP A 18 8.68 -32.56 -5.02
C ASP A 18 7.25 -32.05 -4.80
N THR A 19 6.23 -32.90 -5.05
CA THR A 19 4.82 -32.58 -4.79
C THR A 19 4.50 -32.51 -3.29
N GLU A 20 5.15 -33.34 -2.46
CA GLU A 20 5.00 -33.32 -0.99
C GLU A 20 5.72 -32.12 -0.33
N ASN A 21 6.76 -31.57 -0.97
CA ASN A 21 7.51 -30.42 -0.50
C ASN A 21 7.01 -29.07 -1.06
N GLU A 22 6.08 -29.07 -2.01
CA GLU A 22 5.50 -27.83 -2.54
C GLU A 22 4.41 -27.29 -1.61
N LEU A 23 4.54 -26.02 -1.21
CA LEU A 23 3.50 -25.34 -0.45
C LEU A 23 2.21 -25.26 -1.28
N SER A 24 1.08 -25.61 -0.66
CA SER A 24 -0.21 -25.46 -1.32
C SER A 24 -0.44 -24.00 -1.75
N GLN A 25 -1.11 -23.82 -2.88
CA GLN A 25 -1.42 -22.48 -3.41
C GLN A 25 -2.18 -21.60 -2.40
N LYS A 26 -2.99 -22.20 -1.53
CA LYS A 26 -3.70 -21.47 -0.46
C LYS A 26 -2.71 -20.90 0.58
N VAL A 27 -1.76 -21.71 1.03
CA VAL A 27 -0.73 -21.30 1.99
C VAL A 27 0.16 -20.21 1.40
N LEU A 28 0.54 -20.34 0.12
CA LEU A 28 1.26 -19.29 -0.59
C LEU A 28 0.45 -18.00 -0.71
N ASP A 29 -0.85 -18.08 -1.00
CA ASP A 29 -1.71 -16.90 -1.08
C ASP A 29 -1.83 -16.14 0.25
N GLU A 30 -1.90 -16.88 1.36
CA GLU A 30 -1.87 -16.34 2.72
C GLU A 30 -0.51 -15.68 3.01
N ALA A 31 0.60 -16.34 2.65
CA ALA A 31 1.93 -15.77 2.78
C ALA A 31 2.10 -14.48 1.96
N PHE A 32 1.64 -14.45 0.71
CA PHE A 32 1.68 -13.24 -0.13
C PHE A 32 0.84 -12.11 0.47
N THR A 33 -0.30 -12.45 1.06
CA THR A 33 -1.16 -11.48 1.75
C THR A 33 -0.47 -10.94 3.01
N GLY A 34 0.21 -11.79 3.77
CA GLY A 34 1.05 -11.38 4.91
C GLY A 34 2.16 -10.43 4.47
N VAL A 35 2.93 -10.80 3.46
CA VAL A 35 4.03 -9.98 2.93
C VAL A 35 3.55 -8.64 2.38
N ALA A 36 2.42 -8.60 1.67
CA ALA A 36 1.82 -7.36 1.21
C ALA A 36 1.42 -6.42 2.36
N LYS A 37 1.03 -6.98 3.52
CA LYS A 37 0.74 -6.23 4.75
C LYS A 37 2.00 -5.88 5.55
N CYS A 38 3.10 -6.62 5.42
CA CYS A 38 4.38 -6.28 6.05
C CYS A 38 5.10 -5.16 5.31
N LEU A 39 5.12 -5.22 3.97
CA LEU A 39 5.75 -4.20 3.11
C LEU A 39 5.05 -2.85 3.22
N PHE A 40 3.73 -2.88 3.40
CA PHE A 40 2.98 -1.69 3.73
C PHE A 40 3.07 -1.49 5.26
N PRO A 41 3.75 -0.46 5.76
CA PRO A 41 3.77 0.88 5.14
C PRO A 41 5.10 1.40 4.63
N SER A 42 6.21 0.82 5.05
CA SER A 42 7.55 1.38 4.83
C SER A 42 7.94 1.39 3.35
N HIS A 43 7.30 0.54 2.54
CA HIS A 43 7.52 0.45 1.11
C HIS A 43 6.19 0.43 0.35
N VAL A 44 5.51 1.59 0.26
CA VAL A 44 4.27 1.75 -0.54
C VAL A 44 4.47 1.30 -2.01
N TYR A 45 5.67 1.54 -2.53
CA TYR A 45 6.11 1.15 -3.86
C TYR A 45 7.47 0.43 -3.78
N PRO A 46 7.49 -0.84 -3.37
CA PRO A 46 8.74 -1.56 -3.15
C PRO A 46 9.42 -1.89 -4.48
N THR A 47 10.75 -1.94 -4.47
CA THR A 47 11.52 -2.53 -5.57
C THR A 47 11.40 -4.06 -5.54
N GLN A 48 11.67 -4.73 -6.66
CA GLN A 48 11.63 -6.20 -6.67
C GLN A 48 12.62 -6.83 -5.67
N ALA A 49 13.78 -6.19 -5.44
CA ALA A 49 14.75 -6.64 -4.45
C ALA A 49 14.15 -6.63 -3.04
N VAL A 50 13.53 -5.52 -2.64
CA VAL A 50 12.84 -5.40 -1.34
C VAL A 50 11.72 -6.42 -1.19
N VAL A 51 10.93 -6.64 -2.25
CA VAL A 51 9.88 -7.68 -2.25
C VAL A 51 10.48 -9.07 -2.06
N LYS A 52 11.59 -9.38 -2.75
CA LYS A 52 12.25 -10.69 -2.67
C LYS A 52 12.82 -10.95 -1.28
N GLU A 53 13.53 -9.98 -0.71
CA GLU A 53 14.15 -10.08 0.61
C GLU A 53 13.09 -10.22 1.71
N THR A 54 12.04 -9.39 1.65
CA THR A 54 10.94 -9.44 2.62
C THR A 54 10.16 -10.74 2.51
N PHE A 55 9.89 -11.21 1.29
CA PHE A 55 9.24 -12.50 1.08
C PHE A 55 10.08 -13.66 1.62
N LYS A 56 11.39 -13.66 1.36
CA LYS A 56 12.31 -14.69 1.86
C LYS A 56 12.32 -14.72 3.39
N ALA A 57 12.50 -13.57 4.04
CA ALA A 57 12.51 -13.47 5.50
C ALA A 57 11.18 -13.94 6.11
N TYR A 58 10.05 -13.55 5.52
CA TYR A 58 8.72 -13.99 5.95
C TYR A 58 8.56 -15.52 5.84
N MET A 59 9.03 -16.11 4.74
CA MET A 59 8.96 -17.56 4.52
C MET A 59 9.88 -18.33 5.48
N GLU A 60 11.04 -17.77 5.82
CA GLU A 60 11.96 -18.36 6.81
C GLU A 60 11.35 -18.35 8.22
N GLU A 61 10.60 -17.31 8.56
CA GLU A 61 9.89 -17.20 9.83
C GLU A 61 8.70 -18.16 9.93
N ILE A 62 7.85 -18.19 8.89
CA ILE A 62 6.57 -18.92 8.93
C ILE A 62 6.70 -20.38 8.48
N PHE A 63 7.64 -20.69 7.58
CA PHE A 63 7.84 -22.02 7.01
C PHE A 63 9.33 -22.45 7.01
N PRO A 64 9.99 -22.51 8.19
CA PRO A 64 11.42 -22.80 8.30
C PRO A 64 11.81 -24.16 7.71
N ASP A 65 10.96 -25.19 7.84
CA ASP A 65 11.22 -26.53 7.30
C ASP A 65 11.22 -26.53 5.76
N PHE A 66 10.25 -25.85 5.15
CA PHE A 66 10.21 -25.66 3.70
C PHE A 66 11.45 -24.91 3.20
N MET A 67 11.80 -23.81 3.89
CA MET A 67 12.95 -23.00 3.53
C MET A 67 14.30 -23.73 3.70
N SER A 68 14.38 -24.68 4.63
CA SER A 68 15.57 -25.52 4.81
C SER A 68 15.72 -26.59 3.71
N ASN A 69 14.60 -27.05 3.15
CA ASN A 69 14.58 -28.09 2.12
C ASN A 69 14.74 -27.55 0.70
N ILE A 70 14.37 -26.30 0.44
CA ILE A 70 14.48 -25.67 -0.88
C ILE A 70 15.88 -25.08 -1.10
N SER A 71 16.50 -25.37 -2.25
CA SER A 71 17.78 -24.75 -2.61
C SER A 71 17.61 -23.26 -2.95
N SER A 72 18.67 -22.46 -2.76
CA SER A 72 18.65 -21.02 -3.11
C SER A 72 18.31 -20.76 -4.58
N ASN A 73 18.80 -21.63 -5.48
CA ASN A 73 18.50 -21.56 -6.91
C ASN A 73 17.03 -21.88 -7.18
N ASN A 74 16.48 -22.94 -6.58
CA ASN A 74 15.07 -23.30 -6.75
C ASN A 74 14.16 -22.19 -6.24
N PHE A 75 14.42 -21.66 -5.04
CA PHE A 75 13.67 -20.52 -4.50
C PHE A 75 13.68 -19.32 -5.46
N THR A 76 14.86 -18.95 -5.97
CA THR A 76 15.00 -17.84 -6.92
C THR A 76 14.22 -18.11 -8.21
N ASN A 77 14.28 -19.34 -8.74
CA ASN A 77 13.56 -19.72 -9.95
C ASN A 77 12.04 -19.65 -9.75
N HIS A 78 11.50 -20.22 -8.67
CA HIS A 78 10.07 -20.14 -8.35
C HIS A 78 9.61 -18.70 -8.12
N TYR A 79 10.43 -17.90 -7.43
CA TYR A 79 10.16 -16.48 -7.19
C TYR A 79 9.96 -15.72 -8.50
N HIS A 80 10.91 -15.80 -9.43
CA HIS A 80 10.82 -15.05 -10.68
C HIS A 80 9.79 -15.62 -11.66
N SER A 81 9.58 -16.94 -11.66
CA SER A 81 8.68 -17.59 -12.62
C SER A 81 7.19 -17.45 -12.28
N ASN A 82 6.84 -17.47 -10.98
CA ASN A 82 5.44 -17.51 -10.56
C ASN A 82 5.10 -16.58 -9.39
N TRP A 83 5.90 -16.58 -8.31
CA TRP A 83 5.47 -15.90 -7.08
C TRP A 83 5.53 -14.38 -7.16
N LEU A 84 6.50 -13.82 -7.88
CA LEU A 84 6.68 -12.36 -7.99
C LEU A 84 5.44 -11.68 -8.56
N SER A 85 4.83 -12.21 -9.63
CA SER A 85 3.65 -11.60 -10.26
C SER A 85 2.45 -11.59 -9.29
N GLN A 86 2.23 -12.70 -8.57
CA GLN A 86 1.17 -12.83 -7.58
C GLN A 86 1.40 -11.90 -6.38
N LEU A 87 2.63 -11.83 -5.88
CA LEU A 87 3.04 -10.90 -4.81
C LEU A 87 2.79 -9.45 -5.21
N LEU A 88 3.25 -9.03 -6.40
CA LEU A 88 3.04 -7.67 -6.89
C LEU A 88 1.54 -7.34 -7.02
N GLN A 89 0.73 -8.30 -7.44
CA GLN A 89 -0.72 -8.13 -7.49
C GLN A 89 -1.32 -7.97 -6.09
N LYS A 90 -0.89 -8.75 -5.09
CA LYS A 90 -1.33 -8.62 -3.69
C LYS A 90 -0.93 -7.27 -3.09
N ILE A 91 0.30 -6.80 -3.34
CA ILE A 91 0.79 -5.49 -2.92
C ILE A 91 -0.07 -4.38 -3.54
N LYS A 92 -0.34 -4.45 -4.85
CA LYS A 92 -1.20 -3.49 -5.56
C LYS A 92 -2.62 -3.47 -5.00
N ASN A 93 -3.20 -4.64 -4.75
CA ASN A 93 -4.54 -4.78 -4.19
C ASN A 93 -4.62 -4.21 -2.77
N ASN A 94 -3.64 -4.53 -1.92
CA ASN A 94 -3.55 -4.00 -0.56
C ASN A 94 -3.50 -2.46 -0.56
N ARG A 95 -2.62 -1.89 -1.39
CA ARG A 95 -2.52 -0.42 -1.57
C ARG A 95 -3.84 0.19 -2.07
N GLY A 96 -4.50 -0.47 -3.01
CA GLY A 96 -5.81 -0.06 -3.51
C GLY A 96 -6.88 -0.06 -2.42
N ALA A 97 -6.91 -1.09 -1.56
CA ALA A 97 -7.81 -1.17 -0.43
C ALA A 97 -7.57 -0.04 0.57
N VAL A 98 -6.32 0.21 0.96
CA VAL A 98 -5.97 1.31 1.88
C VAL A 98 -6.37 2.67 1.30
N LEU A 99 -6.12 2.89 0.01
CA LEU A 99 -6.54 4.11 -0.69
C LEU A 99 -8.06 4.32 -0.61
N GLN A 100 -8.85 3.27 -0.84
CA GLN A 100 -10.32 3.35 -0.73
C GLN A 100 -10.78 3.59 0.71
N SER A 101 -10.10 3.00 1.70
CA SER A 101 -10.38 3.27 3.12
C SER A 101 -10.14 4.74 3.47
N VAL A 102 -9.05 5.34 3.01
CA VAL A 102 -8.77 6.78 3.21
C VAL A 102 -9.82 7.64 2.51
N ARG A 103 -10.16 7.36 1.25
CA ARG A 103 -11.21 8.11 0.53
C ARG A 103 -12.54 8.04 1.27
N SER A 104 -12.92 6.85 1.71
CA SER A 104 -14.17 6.63 2.45
C SER A 104 -14.15 7.37 3.79
N ALA A 105 -13.01 7.43 4.47
CA ALA A 105 -12.83 8.19 5.69
C ALA A 105 -13.02 9.70 5.46
N VAL A 106 -12.44 10.26 4.39
CA VAL A 106 -12.64 11.67 4.03
C VAL A 106 -14.13 11.98 3.85
N TRP A 107 -14.86 11.14 3.11
CA TRP A 107 -16.31 11.31 2.92
C TRP A 107 -17.10 11.12 4.22
N ARG A 108 -16.67 10.23 5.12
CA ARG A 108 -17.34 10.06 6.42
C ARG A 108 -17.14 11.25 7.34
N VAL A 109 -15.93 11.84 7.31
CA VAL A 109 -15.55 12.98 8.16
C VAL A 109 -16.16 14.29 7.66
N PHE A 110 -16.13 14.54 6.34
CA PHE A 110 -16.59 15.82 5.78
C PHE A 110 -17.91 15.74 5.00
N GLY A 111 -18.28 14.58 4.46
CA GLY A 111 -19.35 14.45 3.47
C GLY A 111 -20.78 14.62 3.98
N ARG A 112 -21.00 14.72 5.30
CA ARG A 112 -22.34 15.01 5.84
C ARG A 112 -22.72 16.48 5.75
N GLU A 113 -21.76 17.38 5.96
CA GLU A 113 -22.06 18.81 6.16
C GLU A 113 -21.10 19.75 5.43
N LYS A 114 -19.89 19.31 5.10
CA LYS A 114 -18.79 20.20 4.68
C LYS A 114 -18.35 19.96 3.25
N LEU A 115 -18.36 18.71 2.80
CA LEU A 115 -17.89 18.32 1.48
C LEU A 115 -19.08 18.07 0.54
N PRO A 116 -19.25 18.86 -0.54
CA PRO A 116 -20.33 18.65 -1.48
C PRO A 116 -20.21 17.28 -2.17
N PRO A 117 -21.33 16.64 -2.53
CA PRO A 117 -21.28 15.34 -3.19
C PRO A 117 -20.62 15.44 -4.56
N LEU A 118 -19.87 14.41 -4.95
CA LEU A 118 -19.27 14.26 -6.27
C LEU A 118 -19.72 12.94 -6.89
N LYS A 119 -20.29 12.99 -8.11
CA LYS A 119 -20.70 11.78 -8.83
C LYS A 119 -19.47 10.94 -9.19
N SER A 120 -19.60 9.61 -9.11
CA SER A 120 -18.51 8.68 -9.45
C SER A 120 -18.07 8.75 -10.91
N ASN A 121 -18.96 9.17 -11.80
CA ASN A 121 -18.73 9.36 -13.24
C ASN A 121 -18.72 10.85 -13.65
N ALA A 122 -18.41 11.76 -12.71
CA ALA A 122 -18.34 13.19 -13.01
C ALA A 122 -17.34 13.47 -14.15
N ALA A 123 -17.76 14.31 -15.10
CA ALA A 123 -16.88 14.79 -16.17
C ALA A 123 -15.75 15.67 -15.60
N ALA A 124 -14.64 15.79 -16.35
CA ALA A 124 -13.48 16.56 -15.90
C ALA A 124 -13.82 18.02 -15.51
N ALA A 125 -14.64 18.71 -16.30
CA ALA A 125 -15.08 20.07 -15.99
C ALA A 125 -15.88 20.16 -14.67
N ALA A 126 -16.73 19.17 -14.40
CA ALA A 126 -17.49 19.10 -13.14
C ALA A 126 -16.57 18.83 -11.94
N ILE A 127 -15.52 18.02 -12.11
CA ILE A 127 -14.51 17.79 -11.07
C ILE A 127 -13.73 19.08 -10.75
N VAL A 128 -13.33 19.83 -11.78
CA VAL A 128 -12.63 21.10 -11.62
C VAL A 128 -13.52 22.10 -10.87
N SER A 129 -14.75 22.32 -11.34
CA SER A 129 -15.69 23.23 -10.68
C SER A 129 -16.01 22.80 -9.24
N TRP A 130 -16.15 21.50 -8.98
CA TRP A 130 -16.34 20.97 -7.63
C TRP A 130 -15.15 21.31 -6.72
N LYS A 131 -13.92 21.12 -7.20
CA LYS A 131 -12.70 21.43 -6.44
C LYS A 131 -12.49 22.91 -6.17
N GLU A 132 -12.87 23.77 -7.11
CA GLU A 132 -12.80 25.24 -6.97
C GLU A 132 -13.84 25.78 -5.98
N SER A 133 -14.82 24.98 -5.57
CA SER A 133 -15.81 25.40 -4.59
C SER A 133 -15.14 25.78 -3.25
N GLN A 134 -15.69 26.81 -2.61
CA GLN A 134 -15.23 27.25 -1.29
C GLN A 134 -15.32 26.12 -0.26
N ALA A 135 -16.33 25.26 -0.38
CA ALA A 135 -16.55 24.12 0.52
C ALA A 135 -15.38 23.11 0.44
N VAL A 136 -14.95 22.72 -0.76
CA VAL A 136 -13.80 21.81 -0.93
C VAL A 136 -12.50 22.46 -0.47
N SER A 137 -12.28 23.74 -0.80
CA SER A 137 -11.11 24.50 -0.35
C SER A 137 -11.04 24.61 1.17
N ASN A 138 -12.18 24.82 1.84
CA ASN A 138 -12.28 24.81 3.29
C ASN A 138 -11.95 23.43 3.87
N CYS A 139 -12.50 22.35 3.31
CA CYS A 139 -12.15 20.98 3.74
C CYS A 139 -10.65 20.69 3.60
N TYR A 140 -10.00 21.17 2.54
CA TYR A 140 -8.56 21.01 2.36
C TYR A 140 -7.78 21.76 3.44
N ARG A 141 -8.10 23.03 3.70
CA ARG A 141 -7.46 23.82 4.78
C ARG A 141 -7.63 23.15 6.14
N MET A 142 -8.85 22.67 6.42
CA MET A 142 -9.17 22.01 7.70
C MET A 142 -8.29 20.81 7.99
N LEU A 143 -7.74 20.11 7.00
CA LEU A 143 -6.83 18.96 7.22
C LEU A 143 -5.70 19.30 8.20
N PHE A 144 -5.21 20.54 8.16
CA PHE A 144 -4.07 21.03 8.95
C PHE A 144 -4.50 21.77 10.22
N GLU A 145 -5.80 21.80 10.53
CA GLU A 145 -6.36 22.50 11.68
C GLU A 145 -6.84 21.52 12.75
N LYS A 146 -6.96 22.02 13.97
CA LYS A 146 -7.55 21.28 15.09
C LYS A 146 -9.06 21.51 15.14
N ASP A 147 -9.81 20.48 15.51
CA ASP A 147 -11.21 20.60 15.87
C ASP A 147 -11.39 21.25 17.26
N ASN A 148 -12.64 21.40 17.69
CA ASN A 148 -12.99 21.95 19.01
C ASN A 148 -12.49 21.10 20.19
N LYS A 149 -12.04 19.88 19.96
CA LYS A 149 -11.45 18.97 20.96
C LYS A 149 -9.91 19.00 20.89
N GLY A 150 -9.32 19.90 20.11
CA GLY A 150 -7.88 20.01 19.94
C GLY A 150 -7.25 18.91 19.06
N THR A 151 -8.07 18.13 18.34
CA THR A 151 -7.62 17.02 17.50
C THR A 151 -7.46 17.48 16.06
N LEU A 152 -6.32 17.20 15.43
CA LEU A 152 -6.12 17.50 14.00
C LEU A 152 -7.12 16.73 13.12
N TRP A 153 -7.74 17.40 12.14
CA TRP A 153 -8.71 16.74 11.25
C TRP A 153 -8.08 15.59 10.45
N VAL A 154 -6.83 15.75 10.00
CA VAL A 154 -6.09 14.67 9.33
C VAL A 154 -5.92 13.44 10.23
N TYR A 155 -5.77 13.63 11.54
CA TYR A 155 -5.71 12.52 12.50
C TYR A 155 -7.08 11.85 12.67
N THR A 156 -8.17 12.62 12.67
CA THR A 156 -9.53 12.06 12.66
C THR A 156 -9.79 11.21 11.41
N ILE A 157 -9.29 11.64 10.25
CA ILE A 157 -9.34 10.85 9.01
C ILE A 157 -8.53 9.56 9.16
N ALA A 158 -7.30 9.62 9.69
CA ALA A 158 -6.47 8.44 9.93
C ALA A 158 -7.20 7.41 10.81
N ARG A 159 -7.75 7.85 11.95
CA ARG A 159 -8.53 7.00 12.86
C ARG A 159 -9.78 6.39 12.24
N THR A 160 -10.33 7.05 11.22
CA THR A 160 -11.52 6.59 10.50
C THR A 160 -11.16 5.62 9.36
N ALA A 161 -9.97 5.77 8.78
CA ALA A 161 -9.46 4.95 7.67
C ALA A 161 -8.82 3.65 8.14
N PHE A 162 -8.15 3.67 9.29
CA PHE A 162 -7.44 2.54 9.87
C PHE A 162 -8.17 2.01 11.10
N SER A 163 -7.94 0.73 11.45
CA SER A 163 -8.51 0.16 12.68
C SER A 163 -7.88 0.82 13.91
N ALA A 164 -8.61 0.89 15.02
CA ALA A 164 -8.11 1.46 16.27
C ALA A 164 -6.81 0.80 16.77
N VAL A 165 -6.61 -0.48 16.42
CA VAL A 165 -5.40 -1.26 16.72
C VAL A 165 -4.21 -0.85 15.86
N ALA A 166 -4.44 -0.40 14.62
CA ALA A 166 -3.39 0.01 13.68
C ALA A 166 -2.97 1.48 13.82
N VAL A 167 -3.81 2.34 14.42
CA VAL A 167 -3.52 3.78 14.57
C VAL A 167 -2.22 4.05 15.35
N PRO A 168 -1.91 3.35 16.46
CA PRO A 168 -0.65 3.58 17.19
C PRO A 168 0.61 3.17 16.42
N THR A 169 0.48 2.35 15.37
CA THR A 169 1.62 1.83 14.57
C THR A 169 1.73 2.50 13.20
N LEU A 170 0.99 3.60 12.96
CA LEU A 170 1.09 4.36 11.72
C LEU A 170 2.45 5.07 11.61
N THR A 171 3.29 4.56 10.71
CA THR A 171 4.56 5.19 10.32
C THR A 171 4.37 6.51 9.57
N SER A 172 5.46 7.29 9.42
CA SER A 172 5.50 8.49 8.57
C SER A 172 5.05 8.21 7.13
N ALA A 173 5.38 7.03 6.59
CA ALA A 173 4.94 6.60 5.26
C ALA A 173 3.40 6.43 5.16
N HIS A 174 2.71 5.97 6.21
CA HIS A 174 1.24 5.95 6.25
C HIS A 174 0.68 7.38 6.19
N CYS A 175 1.23 8.27 6.99
CA CYS A 175 0.81 9.66 7.04
C CYS A 175 1.03 10.36 5.70
N ALA A 176 2.21 10.19 5.08
CA ALA A 176 2.52 10.70 3.75
C ALA A 176 1.57 10.13 2.69
N PHE A 177 1.33 8.81 2.69
CA PHE A 177 0.38 8.19 1.77
C PHE A 177 -1.03 8.79 1.91
N MET A 178 -1.53 8.89 3.14
CA MET A 178 -2.84 9.45 3.44
C MET A 178 -2.93 10.92 3.03
N LEU A 179 -1.93 11.73 3.37
CA LEU A 179 -1.86 13.15 3.00
C LEU A 179 -1.88 13.31 1.48
N VAL A 180 -1.14 12.49 0.74
CA VAL A 180 -1.17 12.50 -0.72
C VAL A 180 -2.56 12.15 -1.27
N VAL A 181 -3.27 11.17 -0.67
CA VAL A 181 -4.66 10.87 -1.06
C VAL A 181 -5.58 12.06 -0.79
N CYS A 182 -5.47 12.68 0.39
CA CYS A 182 -6.24 13.87 0.77
C CYS A 182 -5.93 15.07 -0.13
N ASP A 183 -4.66 15.30 -0.47
CA ASP A 183 -4.20 16.36 -1.37
C ASP A 183 -4.77 16.16 -2.78
N ILE A 184 -4.60 14.97 -3.35
CA ILE A 184 -5.18 14.63 -4.65
C ILE A 184 -6.70 14.85 -4.66
N LEU A 185 -7.39 14.45 -3.60
CA LEU A 185 -8.84 14.54 -3.51
C LEU A 185 -9.34 15.97 -3.31
N LEU A 186 -8.75 16.73 -2.39
CA LEU A 186 -9.31 17.98 -1.86
C LEU A 186 -8.57 19.24 -2.30
N ASN A 187 -7.30 19.17 -2.71
CA ASN A 187 -6.55 20.37 -3.06
C ASN A 187 -7.15 21.04 -4.32
N PRO A 188 -7.56 22.32 -4.23
CA PRO A 188 -8.16 23.05 -5.34
C PRO A 188 -7.16 23.32 -6.48
N ARG A 189 -5.85 23.30 -6.21
CA ARG A 189 -4.81 23.50 -7.24
C ARG A 189 -4.70 22.35 -8.24
N LEU A 190 -5.35 21.22 -7.95
CA LEU A 190 -5.22 19.99 -8.72
C LEU A 190 -6.49 19.73 -9.52
N GLN A 191 -6.42 19.60 -10.84
CA GLN A 191 -7.62 19.51 -11.69
C GLN A 191 -8.31 18.14 -11.71
N ASN A 192 -7.82 17.15 -10.96
CA ASN A 192 -8.41 15.81 -10.93
C ASN A 192 -8.31 15.14 -9.56
N VAL A 193 -9.22 14.20 -9.31
CA VAL A 193 -9.35 13.43 -8.06
C VAL A 193 -8.81 11.99 -8.15
N GLN A 194 -8.18 11.64 -9.27
CA GLN A 194 -7.70 10.29 -9.54
C GLN A 194 -6.30 10.08 -8.94
N CYS A 195 -6.19 9.08 -8.07
CA CYS A 195 -4.95 8.64 -7.45
C CYS A 195 -4.24 7.61 -8.34
N THR A 196 -3.75 8.03 -9.52
CA THR A 196 -2.98 7.14 -10.39
C THR A 196 -1.64 6.78 -9.74
N GLU A 197 -1.12 5.58 -10.02
CA GLU A 197 0.14 5.11 -9.45
C GLU A 197 1.30 6.09 -9.70
N ARG A 198 1.42 6.60 -10.94
CA ARG A 198 2.44 7.59 -11.31
C ARG A 198 2.35 8.85 -10.46
N ARG A 199 1.15 9.32 -10.17
CA ARG A 199 0.91 10.52 -9.38
C ARG A 199 1.21 10.28 -7.90
N MET A 200 0.70 9.17 -7.36
CA MET A 200 0.95 8.76 -5.98
C MET A 200 2.45 8.60 -5.70
N LYS A 201 3.20 7.90 -6.56
CA LYS A 201 4.67 7.74 -6.44
C LYS A 201 5.37 9.10 -6.34
N ARG A 202 5.15 9.95 -7.33
CA ARG A 202 5.78 11.28 -7.41
C ARG A 202 5.47 12.16 -6.19
N CYS A 203 4.21 12.14 -5.72
CA CYS A 203 3.83 12.96 -4.58
C CYS A 203 4.42 12.42 -3.27
N ILE A 204 4.41 11.10 -3.06
CA ILE A 204 4.99 10.51 -1.84
C ILE A 204 6.49 10.76 -1.76
N GLU A 205 7.22 10.63 -2.87
CA GLU A 205 8.65 10.93 -2.94
C GLU A 205 8.95 12.37 -2.49
N LYS A 206 8.15 13.34 -2.92
CA LYS A 206 8.29 14.74 -2.48
C LYS A 206 8.05 14.92 -0.99
N TYR A 207 6.96 14.37 -0.46
CA TYR A 207 6.67 14.45 0.97
C TYR A 207 7.76 13.80 1.81
N LEU A 208 8.30 12.65 1.39
CA LEU A 208 9.39 11.99 2.12
C LEU A 208 10.68 12.81 2.09
N GLN A 209 11.01 13.44 0.96
CA GLN A 209 12.14 14.38 0.87
C GLN A 209 11.96 15.60 1.79
N GLU A 210 10.74 16.11 1.95
CA GLU A 210 10.40 17.21 2.87
C GLU A 210 10.45 16.79 4.35
N PHE A 211 10.29 15.50 4.67
CA PHE A 211 10.46 14.97 6.03
C PHE A 211 11.92 14.69 6.38
N GLU A 212 12.77 14.42 5.38
CA GLU A 212 14.19 14.08 5.55
C GLU A 212 15.12 15.29 5.39
N GLY A 213 14.73 16.31 4.62
CA GLY A 213 15.36 17.62 4.62
C GLY A 213 14.76 18.48 5.74
N ASP A 214 15.61 19.16 6.51
CA ASP A 214 15.20 20.13 7.54
C ASP A 214 14.00 20.97 7.07
N GLY A 215 13.01 21.13 7.96
CA GLY A 215 11.66 21.61 7.67
C GLY A 215 11.56 22.98 6.96
N PRO A 216 10.35 23.43 6.64
CA PRO A 216 10.18 24.69 5.91
C PRO A 216 10.80 25.82 6.73
N SER A 217 11.87 26.42 6.20
CA SER A 217 12.30 27.75 6.59
C SER A 217 11.16 28.70 6.23
N HIS A 218 10.22 28.86 7.16
CA HIS A 218 9.37 30.03 7.19
C HIS A 218 10.30 31.21 7.46
N ASP A 219 10.84 31.78 6.39
CA ASP A 219 11.29 33.16 6.41
C ASP A 219 10.06 34.02 6.70
N THR A 220 9.89 34.34 7.98
CA THR A 220 9.09 35.47 8.43
C THR A 220 9.76 36.74 7.90
N ALA A 221 9.24 37.25 6.79
CA ALA A 221 9.47 38.61 6.37
C ALA A 221 8.30 39.47 6.87
N ASP A 222 8.45 39.98 8.09
CA ASP A 222 7.81 41.23 8.53
C ASP A 222 8.94 42.19 8.93
N ALA A 223 9.10 43.24 8.12
CA ALA A 223 9.59 44.57 8.48
C ALA A 223 9.23 45.55 7.36
#